data_AF-A0A1G0QMY0-F1
#
_entry.id   AF-A0A1G0QMY0-F1
#
_cell.length_a   1.000
_cell.length_b   1.000
_cell.length_c   1.000
_cell.angle_alpha   90.00
_cell.angle_beta   90.00
_cell.angle_gamma   90.00
#
_symmetry.space_group_name_H-M   'P 1'
#
loop_
_entity.id
_entity.type
_entity.pdbx_description
1 polymer ?
#
loop_
_entity_poly.entity_id
_entity_poly.type
_entity_poly.pdbx_seq_one_letter_code
_entity_poly.pdbx_strand_id
1 'polypeptide(L)'
;MRIRLETDAYYLILNGIQRNIYEMVISSMHFKETASIEDIREKIQVVHLLDVYGKEPDYDYVKAKKRADELVLINFGIADSVHLAFCGTISRLFNYL
;
A
#
# COMPACT_ATOMS: atom_id res chain seq x y z
N MET A 1 -23.51 11.17 5.75
CA MET A 1 -22.89 10.19 6.67
C MET A 1 -21.60 9.56 6.15
N ARG A 2 -21.41 9.37 4.84
CA ARG A 2 -20.24 8.68 4.25
C ARG A 2 -18.88 9.20 4.73
N ILE A 3 -18.67 10.52 4.68
CA ILE A 3 -17.41 11.16 5.09
C ILE A 3 -17.03 10.80 6.54
N ARG A 4 -18.00 10.80 7.46
CA ARG A 4 -17.73 10.48 8.87
C ARG A 4 -17.26 9.04 9.04
N LEU A 5 -17.90 8.08 8.36
CA LEU A 5 -17.52 6.67 8.46
C LEU A 5 -16.13 6.41 7.85
N GLU A 6 -15.82 7.04 6.71
CA GLU A 6 -14.49 6.94 6.08
C GLU A 6 -13.40 7.53 6.99
N THR A 7 -13.68 8.68 7.62
CA THR A 7 -12.78 9.30 8.61
C THR A 7 -12.60 8.44 9.86
N ASP A 8 -13.69 7.87 10.41
CA ASP A 8 -13.62 7.02 11.59
C ASP A 8 -12.84 5.73 11.29
N ALA A 9 -13.04 5.12 10.11
CA ALA A 9 -12.29 3.96 9.67
C ALA A 9 -10.79 4.26 9.52
N TYR A 10 -10.45 5.41 8.93
CA TYR A 10 -9.07 5.87 8.83
C TYR A 10 -8.39 5.95 10.21
N TYR A 11 -9.03 6.60 11.19
CA TYR A 11 -8.46 6.75 12.52
C TYR A 11 -8.37 5.42 13.28
N LEU A 12 -9.32 4.50 13.08
CA LEU A 12 -9.26 3.16 13.66
C LEU A 12 -8.07 2.36 13.12
N ILE A 13 -7.83 2.40 11.81
CA ILE A 13 -6.68 1.73 11.18
C ILE A 13 -5.38 2.34 11.69
N LEU A 14 -5.27 3.67 11.69
CA LEU A 14 -4.08 4.37 12.16
C LEU A 14 -3.79 4.07 13.64
N ASN A 15 -4.82 4.03 14.49
CA ASN A 15 -4.65 3.68 15.89
C ASN A 15 -4.13 2.24 16.07
N GLY A 16 -4.62 1.30 15.26
CA GLY A 16 -4.14 -0.09 15.27
C GLY A 16 -2.65 -0.19 14.89
N ILE A 17 -2.21 0.59 13.90
CA ILE A 17 -0.80 0.66 13.49
C ILE A 17 0.05 1.28 14.60
N GLN A 18 -0.36 2.42 15.15
CA GLN A 18 0.35 3.12 16.23
C GLN A 18 0.50 2.27 17.51
N ARG A 19 -0.46 1.38 17.76
CA ARG A 19 -0.43 0.45 18.89
C ARG A 19 0.30 -0.86 18.59
N ASN A 20 0.95 -0.98 17.43
CA ASN A 20 1.60 -2.19 16.93
C ASN A 20 0.68 -3.43 16.88
N ILE A 21 -0.63 -3.21 16.70
CA ILE A 21 -1.61 -4.29 16.49
C ILE A 21 -1.55 -4.75 15.03
N TYR A 22 -1.32 -3.80 14.12
CA TYR A 22 -1.12 -4.05 12.69
C TYR A 22 0.23 -3.49 12.25
N GLU A 23 0.85 -4.14 11.28
CA GLU A 23 2.04 -3.63 10.61
C GLU A 23 1.65 -2.96 9.30
N MET A 24 2.10 -1.72 9.11
CA MET A 24 1.96 -1.04 7.82
C MET A 24 3.09 -1.49 6.92
N VAL A 25 2.75 -2.24 5.89
CA VAL A 25 3.72 -2.68 4.89
C VAL A 25 3.68 -1.72 3.70
N ILE A 26 4.84 -1.19 3.32
CA ILE A 26 4.96 -0.21 2.24
C ILE A 26 5.85 -0.74 1.11
N SER A 27 5.69 -0.16 -0.06
CA SER A 27 6.47 -0.45 -1.26
C SER A 27 6.82 0.85 -1.97
N SER A 28 7.83 0.82 -2.85
CA SER A 28 8.20 1.98 -3.68
C SER A 28 7.03 2.54 -4.52
N MET A 29 5.98 1.77 -4.80
CA MET A 29 4.80 2.25 -5.52
C MET A 29 3.99 3.27 -4.71
N HIS A 30 3.90 3.09 -3.38
CA HIS A 30 3.17 4.02 -2.52
C HIS A 30 3.73 5.45 -2.60
N PHE A 31 5.06 5.58 -2.68
CA PHE A 31 5.71 6.89 -2.85
C PHE A 31 5.43 7.51 -4.23
N LYS A 32 5.35 6.69 -5.29
CA LYS A 32 4.97 7.16 -6.64
C LYS A 32 3.52 7.66 -6.69
N GLU A 33 2.61 6.96 -6.02
CA GLU A 33 1.22 7.40 -5.91
C GLU A 33 1.11 8.69 -5.10
N THR A 34 1.82 8.77 -3.97
CA THR A 34 1.87 9.97 -3.12
C THR A 34 2.43 11.17 -3.87
N ALA A 35 3.37 10.97 -4.79
CA ALA A 35 3.90 12.04 -5.64
C ALA A 35 2.84 12.70 -6.52
N SER A 36 1.76 11.98 -6.86
CA SER A 36 0.65 12.46 -7.68
C SER A 36 -0.38 13.30 -6.91
N ILE A 37 -0.29 13.39 -5.58
CA ILE A 37 -1.18 14.23 -4.77
C ILE A 37 -0.94 15.71 -5.11
N GLU A 38 -2.00 16.47 -5.40
CA GLU A 38 -1.88 17.89 -5.76
C GLU A 38 -1.68 18.80 -4.54
N ASP A 39 -2.40 18.53 -3.45
CA ASP A 39 -2.27 19.29 -2.20
C ASP A 39 -0.94 18.96 -1.51
N ILE A 40 -0.07 19.97 -1.41
CA ILE A 40 1.26 19.83 -0.82
C ILE A 40 1.22 19.46 0.67
N ARG A 41 0.23 19.95 1.42
CA ARG A 41 0.09 19.67 2.85
C ARG A 41 -0.34 18.22 3.06
N GLU A 42 -1.32 17.76 2.28
CA GLU A 42 -1.75 16.36 2.28
C GLU A 42 -0.58 15.44 1.92
N LYS A 43 0.15 15.76 0.84
CA LYS A 43 1.33 14.99 0.42
C LYS A 43 2.37 14.86 1.54
N ILE A 44 2.72 15.96 2.20
CA ILE A 44 3.70 15.94 3.30
C ILE A 44 3.21 15.05 4.46
N GLN A 45 1.92 15.13 4.81
CA GLN A 45 1.34 14.32 5.87
C GLN A 45 1.38 12.82 5.53
N VAL A 46 1.01 12.46 4.30
CA VAL A 46 1.03 11.06 3.85
C VAL A 46 2.46 10.53 3.82
N VAL A 47 3.41 11.27 3.24
CA VAL A 47 4.83 10.86 3.22
C VAL A 47 5.36 10.66 4.63
N HIS A 48 5.07 11.57 5.56
CA HIS A 48 5.50 11.43 6.95
C HIS A 48 4.92 10.18 7.62
N LEU A 49 3.66 9.86 7.35
CA LEU A 49 3.01 8.67 7.89
C LEU A 49 3.63 7.38 7.35
N LEU A 50 3.95 7.33 6.05
CA LEU A 50 4.67 6.21 5.44
C LEU A 50 6.09 6.06 5.99
N ASP A 51 6.80 7.17 6.22
CA ASP A 51 8.17 7.17 6.75
C ASP A 51 8.24 6.70 8.22
N VAL A 52 7.28 7.13 9.05
CA VAL A 52 7.26 6.80 10.48
C VAL A 52 6.77 5.38 10.77
N TYR A 53 5.74 4.93 10.06
CA TYR A 53 5.07 3.66 10.38
C TYR A 53 5.28 2.56 9.34
N GLY A 54 5.66 2.93 8.11
CA GLY A 54 5.84 1.99 7.03
C GLY A 54 7.07 1.12 7.23
N LYS A 55 6.92 -0.17 6.97
CA LYS A 55 8.03 -1.12 6.87
C LYS A 55 8.15 -1.62 5.45
N GLU A 56 9.34 -1.52 4.89
CA GLU A 56 9.69 -2.22 3.66
C GLU A 56 10.02 -3.67 4.02
N PRO A 57 9.20 -4.65 3.61
CA PRO A 57 9.48 -6.05 3.82
C PRO A 57 10.62 -6.50 2.92
N ASP A 58 11.22 -7.65 3.21
CA ASP A 58 12.07 -8.33 2.24
C ASP A 58 11.17 -9.03 1.20
N TYR A 59 11.30 -8.65 -0.07
CA TYR A 59 10.48 -9.20 -1.15
C TYR A 59 11.30 -9.43 -2.41
N ASP A 60 10.98 -10.52 -3.12
CA ASP A 60 11.60 -10.85 -4.39
C ASP A 60 11.03 -9.92 -5.49
N TYR A 61 11.78 -8.87 -5.80
CA TYR A 61 11.43 -7.90 -6.84
C TYR A 61 11.20 -8.56 -8.20
N VAL A 62 11.98 -9.58 -8.56
CA VAL A 62 11.86 -10.25 -9.87
C VAL A 62 10.54 -10.99 -9.95
N LYS A 63 10.18 -11.71 -8.87
CA LYS A 63 8.89 -12.42 -8.77
C LYS A 63 7.71 -11.44 -8.74
N ALA A 64 7.81 -10.36 -7.96
CA ALA A 64 6.78 -9.32 -7.88
C ALA A 64 6.57 -8.63 -9.24
N LYS A 65 7.65 -8.26 -9.94
CA LYS A 65 7.56 -7.65 -11.27
C LYS A 65 6.86 -8.59 -12.26
N LYS A 66 7.27 -9.86 -12.32
CA LYS A 66 6.64 -10.84 -13.22
C LYS A 66 5.13 -10.95 -12.94
N ARG A 67 4.73 -11.03 -11.67
CA ARG A 67 3.32 -11.11 -11.30
C ARG A 67 2.57 -9.82 -11.65
N ALA A 68 3.17 -8.65 -11.46
CA ALA A 68 2.56 -7.38 -11.86
C ALA A 68 2.35 -7.33 -13.39
N ASP A 69 3.33 -7.75 -14.18
CA ASP A 69 3.23 -7.80 -15.64
C ASP A 69 2.07 -8.75 -16.08
N GLU A 70 1.93 -9.91 -15.43
CA GLU A 70 0.81 -10.84 -15.67
C GLU A 70 -0.56 -10.21 -15.34
N LEU A 71 -0.65 -9.46 -14.24
CA LEU A 71 -1.89 -8.78 -13.82
C LEU A 71 -2.28 -7.65 -14.79
N VAL A 72 -1.29 -6.90 -15.30
CA VAL A 72 -1.52 -5.89 -16.34
C VAL A 72 -2.06 -6.54 -17.62
N LEU A 73 -1.54 -7.71 -18.01
CA LEU A 73 -2.02 -8.44 -19.20
C LEU A 73 -3.49 -8.90 -19.09
N ILE A 74 -4.00 -9.09 -17.87
CA ILE A 74 -5.42 -9.40 -17.63
C ILE A 74 -6.27 -8.15 -17.29
N ASN A 75 -5.80 -6.97 -17.70
CA ASN A 75 -6.45 -5.65 -17.59
C ASN A 75 -6.57 -5.04 -16.19
N PHE A 76 -5.72 -5.44 -15.22
CA PHE A 76 -5.59 -4.64 -14.00
C PHE A 76 -4.84 -3.33 -14.30
N GLY A 77 -5.17 -2.28 -13.55
CA GLY A 77 -4.40 -1.03 -13.56
C GLY A 77 -2.95 -1.28 -13.14
N ILE A 78 -2.01 -0.46 -13.62
CA ILE A 78 -0.57 -0.63 -13.33
C ILE A 78 -0.31 -0.56 -11.82
N ALA A 79 -0.91 0.41 -11.11
CA ALA A 79 -0.76 0.56 -9.67
C ALA A 79 -1.32 -0.65 -8.90
N ASP A 80 -2.56 -1.03 -9.21
CA ASP A 80 -3.22 -2.19 -8.58
C ASP A 80 -2.43 -3.49 -8.80
N SER A 81 -1.90 -3.68 -10.02
CA SER A 81 -1.08 -4.84 -10.37
C SER A 81 0.18 -4.91 -9.51
N VAL A 82 0.85 -3.78 -9.29
CA VAL A 82 2.04 -3.72 -8.45
C VAL A 82 1.69 -3.99 -6.99
N HIS A 83 0.62 -3.41 -6.45
CA HIS A 83 0.18 -3.64 -5.08
C HIS A 83 -0.21 -5.09 -4.81
N LEU A 84 -0.96 -5.71 -5.72
CA LEU A 84 -1.37 -7.12 -5.60
C LEU A 84 -0.17 -8.06 -5.72
N ALA A 85 0.72 -7.81 -6.67
CA ALA A 85 1.93 -8.61 -6.84
C ALA A 85 2.83 -8.53 -5.60
N PHE A 86 3.00 -7.32 -5.06
CA PHE A 86 3.75 -7.08 -3.84
C PHE A 86 3.12 -7.81 -2.65
N CYS A 87 1.82 -7.61 -2.41
CA CYS A 87 1.09 -8.29 -1.34
C CYS A 87 1.17 -9.83 -1.45
N GLY A 88 1.05 -10.37 -2.66
CA GLY A 88 1.20 -11.80 -2.96
C GLY A 88 2.57 -12.38 -2.61
N THR A 89 3.64 -11.59 -2.75
CA THR A 89 4.99 -12.04 -2.37
C THR A 89 5.23 -12.09 -0.86
N ILE A 90 4.55 -11.25 -0.10
CA ILE A 90 4.74 -11.12 1.36
C ILE A 90 3.78 -12.02 2.13
N SER A 91 2.56 -12.18 1.62
CA SER A 91 1.51 -12.91 2.32
C SER A 91 1.34 -14.33 1.80
N ARG A 92 1.40 -15.29 2.72
CA ARG A 92 1.12 -16.70 2.44
C ARG A 92 -0.31 -16.93 1.94
N LEU A 93 -1.25 -16.06 2.31
CA LEU A 93 -2.68 -16.14 1.97
C LEU A 93 -2.98 -15.78 0.51
N PHE A 94 -2.22 -14.85 -0.07
CA PHE A 94 -2.44 -14.38 -1.45
C PHE A 94 -1.77 -15.27 -2.51
N ASN A 95 -1.01 -16.29 -2.11
CA ASN A 95 -0.46 -17.29 -3.05
C ASN A 95 -1.53 -18.27 -3.59
N TYR A 96 -2.78 -18.15 -3.15
CA TYR A 96 -3.91 -18.98 -3.59
C TYR A 96 -4.96 -18.21 -4.42
N LEU A 97 -4.70 -16.94 -4.74
CA LEU A 97 -5.53 -16.07 -5.60
C LEU A 97 -4.80 -15.77 -6.92
#